data_AF-J0WZD9-F1
#
_entry.id   AF-J0WZD9-F1
#
_cell.length_a   1.000
_cell.length_b   1.000
_cell.length_c   1.000
_cell.angle_alpha   90.00
_cell.angle_beta   90.00
_cell.angle_gamma   90.00
#
_symmetry.space_group_name_H-M   'P 1'
#
loop_
_entity.id
_entity.type
_entity.pdbx_description
1 polymer ?
#
loop_
_entity_poly.entity_id
_entity_poly.type
_entity_poly.pdbx_seq_one_letter_code
_entity_poly.pdbx_strand_id
1 'polypeptide(L)'
;MPYIAVFLSFVAAAAGIAVDQVLKAAVVEQLKPLGRIELIPGFFQLTYVENRGAAFGILANYQWLFIAVTAVVCLLIAAALIFYRGHTALTRTALTLILAGGIGNMIDRLRYQYVVDYIHFQFFPPVFNFADICVTVGCALLVIYLLFFADDRGRPKQPGRYAKYAHYNQNRNHRMGG
;
A
#
# COMPACT_ATOMS: atom_id res chain seq x y z
N MET A 1 1.35 -19.71 -12.73
CA MET A 1 -0.10 -19.61 -12.50
C MET A 1 -0.44 -18.28 -11.84
N PRO A 2 -0.73 -17.22 -12.61
CA PRO A 2 -0.97 -15.87 -12.07
C PRO A 2 -2.14 -15.84 -11.06
N TYR A 3 -3.13 -16.72 -11.21
CA TYR A 3 -4.30 -16.79 -10.35
C TYR A 3 -4.02 -17.16 -8.89
N ILE A 4 -3.07 -18.08 -8.64
CA ILE A 4 -2.70 -18.47 -7.26
C ILE A 4 -2.10 -17.28 -6.53
N ALA A 5 -1.20 -16.55 -7.19
CA ALA A 5 -0.57 -15.36 -6.64
C ALA A 5 -1.59 -14.26 -6.30
N VAL A 6 -2.57 -14.03 -7.19
CA VAL A 6 -3.66 -13.07 -6.95
C VAL A 6 -4.53 -13.52 -5.78
N PHE A 7 -4.90 -14.81 -5.73
CA PHE A 7 -5.66 -15.38 -4.62
C PHE A 7 -4.92 -15.21 -3.28
N LEU A 8 -3.63 -15.54 -3.22
CA LEU A 8 -2.81 -15.36 -2.02
C LEU A 8 -2.73 -13.89 -1.59
N SER A 9 -2.71 -12.93 -2.52
CA SER A 9 -2.81 -11.51 -2.19
C SER A 9 -4.10 -11.17 -1.48
N PHE A 10 -5.25 -11.64 -1.97
CA PHE A 10 -6.54 -11.37 -1.31
C PHE A 10 -6.65 -12.08 0.04
N VAL A 11 -6.12 -13.31 0.18
CA VAL A 11 -6.04 -14.01 1.47
C VAL A 11 -5.16 -13.23 2.46
N ALA A 12 -3.99 -12.77 2.03
CA ALA A 12 -3.09 -11.98 2.86
C ALA A 12 -3.71 -10.62 3.24
N ALA A 13 -4.42 -9.96 2.32
CA ALA A 13 -5.15 -8.74 2.63
C ALA A 13 -6.26 -8.98 3.66
N ALA A 14 -7.05 -10.04 3.50
CA ALA A 14 -8.09 -10.43 4.45
C ALA A 14 -7.51 -10.75 5.83
N ALA A 15 -6.38 -11.45 5.90
CA ALA A 15 -5.68 -11.71 7.16
C ALA A 15 -5.19 -10.41 7.82
N GLY A 16 -4.60 -9.49 7.05
CA GLY A 16 -4.18 -8.18 7.56
C GLY A 16 -5.35 -7.35 8.10
N ILE A 17 -6.48 -7.35 7.40
CA ILE A 17 -7.73 -6.69 7.86
C ILE A 17 -8.23 -7.34 9.15
N ALA A 18 -8.22 -8.67 9.25
CA ALA A 18 -8.65 -9.37 10.45
C ALA A 18 -7.77 -9.01 11.65
N VAL A 19 -6.44 -8.97 11.47
CA VAL A 19 -5.49 -8.56 12.51
C VAL A 19 -5.76 -7.12 12.96
N ASP A 20 -5.93 -6.17 12.03
CA ASP A 20 -6.25 -4.78 12.36
C ASP A 20 -7.52 -4.70 13.22
N GLN A 21 -8.58 -5.37 12.80
CA GLN A 21 -9.88 -5.31 13.46
C GLN A 21 -9.88 -6.00 14.83
N VAL A 22 -9.14 -7.10 14.99
CA VAL A 22 -8.96 -7.76 16.31
C VAL A 22 -8.19 -6.85 17.27
N LEU A 23 -7.10 -6.23 16.82
CA LEU A 23 -6.33 -5.30 17.65
C LEU A 23 -7.17 -4.10 18.09
N LYS A 24 -7.93 -3.51 17.17
CA LYS A 24 -8.83 -2.38 17.46
C LYS A 24 -9.96 -2.77 18.41
N ALA A 25 -10.54 -3.96 18.25
CA ALA A 25 -11.55 -4.46 19.17
C ALA A 25 -10.98 -4.61 20.59
N ALA A 26 -9.80 -5.21 20.74
CA ALA A 26 -9.12 -5.34 22.02
C ALA A 26 -8.80 -3.96 22.65
N VAL A 27 -8.36 -3.00 21.84
CA VAL A 27 -8.12 -1.61 22.27
C VAL A 27 -9.40 -0.94 22.75
N VAL A 28 -10.51 -1.08 22.04
CA VAL A 28 -11.80 -0.49 22.43
C VAL A 28 -12.30 -1.11 23.74
N GLU A 29 -12.10 -2.41 23.93
CA GLU A 29 -12.56 -3.10 25.14
C GLU A 29 -11.67 -2.80 26.36
N GLN A 30 -10.35 -2.81 26.19
CA GLN A 30 -9.39 -2.82 27.30
C GLN A 30 -8.69 -1.48 27.52
N LEU A 31 -8.37 -0.75 26.45
CA LEU A 31 -7.61 0.50 26.52
C LEU A 31 -8.51 1.74 26.62
N LYS A 32 -9.66 1.76 25.93
CA LYS A 32 -10.60 2.90 25.98
C LYS A 32 -11.01 3.31 27.40
N PRO A 33 -11.30 2.38 28.35
CA PRO A 33 -11.63 2.75 29.73
C PRO A 33 -10.46 3.36 30.51
N LEU A 34 -9.22 3.02 30.13
CA LEU A 34 -8.00 3.48 30.78
C LEU A 34 -7.45 4.79 30.15
N GLY A 35 -7.78 5.04 28.89
CA GLY A 35 -7.27 6.15 28.08
C GLY A 35 -5.85 5.91 27.57
N ARG A 36 -4.91 5.58 28.46
CA ARG A 36 -3.50 5.30 28.10
C ARG A 36 -2.83 4.29 29.03
N ILE A 37 -1.85 3.55 28.48
CA ILE A 37 -0.96 2.66 29.24
C ILE A 37 0.47 2.94 28.77
N GLU A 38 1.34 3.36 29.68
CA GLU A 38 2.77 3.52 29.40
C GLU A 38 3.47 2.15 29.47
N LEU A 39 4.14 1.75 28.38
CA LEU A 39 4.81 0.46 28.28
C LEU A 39 6.33 0.60 28.46
N ILE A 40 6.91 1.66 27.88
CA ILE A 40 8.31 2.04 28.05
C ILE A 40 8.32 3.52 28.43
N PRO A 41 8.69 3.84 29.69
CA PRO A 41 8.69 5.22 30.18
C PRO A 41 9.43 6.19 29.28
N GLY A 42 8.76 7.29 28.90
CA GLY A 42 9.30 8.34 28.04
C GLY A 42 9.52 7.97 26.56
N PHE A 43 9.14 6.77 26.12
CA PHE A 43 9.38 6.31 24.74
C PHE A 43 8.13 5.76 24.05
N PHE A 44 7.49 4.75 24.64
CA PHE A 44 6.39 4.03 23.99
C PHE A 44 5.21 3.79 24.93
N GLN A 45 4.02 4.10 24.44
CA GLN A 45 2.78 3.91 25.17
C GLN A 45 1.65 3.52 24.21
N LEU A 46 0.61 2.92 24.78
CA LEU A 46 -0.66 2.76 24.11
C LEU A 46 -1.59 3.91 24.52
N THR A 47 -2.24 4.57 23.57
CA THR A 47 -3.15 5.69 23.85
C THR A 47 -4.37 5.57 22.95
N TYR A 48 -5.56 5.40 23.53
CA TYR A 48 -6.79 5.35 22.75
C TYR A 48 -7.12 6.72 22.16
N VAL A 49 -7.22 6.80 20.83
CA VAL A 49 -7.60 8.01 20.10
C VAL A 49 -8.70 7.71 19.09
N GLU A 50 -9.78 8.49 19.12
CA GLU A 50 -10.81 8.51 18.07
C GLU A 50 -10.38 9.47 16.96
N ASN A 51 -9.71 8.94 15.92
CA ASN A 51 -9.22 9.75 14.83
C ASN A 51 -10.32 10.03 13.80
N ARG A 52 -10.91 11.23 13.91
CA ARG A 52 -11.88 11.78 12.96
C ARG A 52 -11.21 12.50 11.78
N GLY A 53 -9.88 12.48 11.68
CA GLY A 53 -9.13 13.27 10.71
C GLY A 53 -8.95 14.71 11.15
N ALA A 54 -8.74 14.96 12.45
CA ALA A 54 -8.57 16.29 13.03
C ALA A 54 -7.45 17.10 12.35
N ALA A 55 -6.40 16.43 11.86
CA ALA A 55 -5.32 17.04 11.09
C ALA A 55 -5.79 17.73 9.79
N PHE A 56 -6.98 17.39 9.28
CA PHE A 56 -7.58 17.96 8.07
C PHE A 56 -8.65 19.03 8.36
N GLY A 57 -8.77 19.48 9.62
CA GLY A 57 -9.67 20.58 10.01
C GLY A 57 -11.12 20.33 9.62
N ILE A 58 -11.66 21.16 8.71
CA ILE A 58 -13.05 21.10 8.22
C ILE A 58 -13.41 19.70 7.69
N LEU A 59 -12.46 19.00 7.07
CA LEU A 59 -12.69 17.67 6.50
C LEU A 59 -12.95 16.60 7.57
N ALA A 60 -12.65 16.84 8.85
CA ALA A 60 -12.90 15.89 9.93
C ALA A 60 -14.39 15.54 10.10
N ASN A 61 -15.28 16.44 9.66
CA ASN A 61 -16.73 16.22 9.67
C ASN A 61 -17.24 15.47 8.43
N TYR A 62 -16.39 15.20 7.44
CA TYR A 62 -16.73 14.60 6.16
C TYR A 62 -16.20 13.16 6.07
N GLN A 63 -16.57 12.30 7.01
CA GLN A 63 -16.15 10.88 7.00
C GLN A 63 -16.50 10.15 5.70
N TRP A 64 -17.63 10.51 5.08
CA TRP A 64 -18.03 9.97 3.78
C TRP A 64 -17.00 10.25 2.67
N LEU A 65 -16.26 11.37 2.73
CA LEU A 65 -15.23 11.68 1.75
C LEU A 65 -14.05 10.72 1.89
N PHE A 66 -13.59 10.49 3.13
CA PHE A 66 -12.53 9.51 3.39
C PHE A 66 -12.95 8.11 2.95
N ILE A 67 -14.20 7.71 3.22
CA ILE A 67 -14.76 6.42 2.79
C ILE A 67 -14.78 6.35 1.25
N ALA A 68 -15.30 7.37 0.56
CA ALA A 68 -15.41 7.39 -0.89
C ALA A 68 -14.04 7.29 -1.57
N VAL A 69 -13.08 8.11 -1.15
CA VAL A 69 -11.71 8.10 -1.69
C VAL A 69 -11.03 6.76 -1.43
N THR A 70 -11.14 6.23 -0.21
CA THR A 70 -10.53 4.95 0.15
C THR A 70 -11.15 3.80 -0.63
N ALA A 71 -12.47 3.80 -0.81
CA ALA A 71 -13.18 2.80 -1.61
C ALA A 71 -12.70 2.81 -3.06
N VAL A 72 -12.59 3.99 -3.69
CA VAL A 72 -12.07 4.12 -5.06
C VAL A 72 -10.64 3.58 -5.15
N VAL A 73 -9.74 3.97 -4.24
CA VAL A 73 -8.36 3.48 -4.22
C VAL A 73 -8.31 1.96 -4.04
N CYS A 74 -9.08 1.40 -3.11
CA CYS A 74 -9.13 -0.04 -2.88
C CYS A 74 -9.65 -0.80 -4.11
N LEU A 75 -10.67 -0.27 -4.79
CA LEU A 75 -11.19 -0.85 -6.04
C LEU A 75 -10.14 -0.83 -7.16
N LEU A 76 -9.43 0.29 -7.32
CA LEU A 76 -8.34 0.40 -8.30
C LEU A 76 -7.20 -0.57 -8.00
N ILE A 77 -6.82 -0.73 -6.74
CA ILE A 77 -5.79 -1.69 -6.32
C ILE A 77 -6.25 -3.13 -6.56
N ALA A 78 -7.48 -3.48 -6.20
CA ALA A 78 -8.04 -4.81 -6.45
C ALA A 78 -8.10 -5.10 -7.96
N ALA A 79 -8.56 -4.15 -8.76
CA ALA A 79 -8.56 -4.25 -10.22
C ALA A 79 -7.13 -4.42 -10.77
N ALA A 80 -6.16 -3.66 -10.28
CA ALA A 80 -4.76 -3.80 -10.67
C ALA A 80 -4.23 -5.19 -10.33
N LEU A 81 -4.50 -5.73 -9.13
CA LEU A 81 -4.07 -7.07 -8.74
C LEU A 81 -4.68 -8.16 -9.64
N ILE A 82 -5.93 -8.02 -10.05
CA ILE A 82 -6.65 -9.01 -10.87
C ILE A 82 -6.24 -8.93 -12.35
N PHE A 83 -6.24 -7.72 -12.93
CA PHE A 83 -6.16 -7.54 -14.38
C PHE A 83 -4.73 -7.26 -14.86
N TYR A 84 -3.87 -6.64 -14.06
CA TYR A 84 -2.49 -6.37 -14.45
C TYR A 84 -1.59 -7.57 -14.12
N ARG A 85 -0.96 -8.16 -15.14
CA ARG A 85 -0.11 -9.35 -14.99
C ARG A 85 1.37 -9.04 -14.76
N GLY A 86 1.77 -7.78 -14.92
CA GLY A 86 3.16 -7.33 -14.75
C GLY A 86 3.55 -7.09 -13.29
N HIS A 87 2.90 -7.70 -12.28
CA HIS A 87 3.33 -7.49 -10.89
C HIS A 87 4.61 -8.28 -10.58
N THR A 88 5.61 -7.60 -10.05
CA THR A 88 6.70 -8.23 -9.30
C THR A 88 6.19 -8.68 -7.92
N ALA A 89 6.92 -9.55 -7.23
CA ALA A 89 6.58 -9.89 -5.84
C ALA A 89 6.51 -8.63 -4.95
N LEU A 90 7.46 -7.70 -5.14
CA LEU A 90 7.51 -6.44 -4.39
C LEU A 90 6.27 -5.57 -4.60
N THR A 91 5.88 -5.30 -5.86
CA THR A 91 4.68 -4.50 -6.17
C THR A 91 3.40 -5.18 -5.71
N ARG A 92 3.32 -6.51 -5.83
CA ARG A 92 2.16 -7.27 -5.34
C ARG A 92 2.02 -7.17 -3.83
N THR A 93 3.11 -7.37 -3.08
CA THR A 93 3.12 -7.23 -1.61
C THR A 93 2.74 -5.81 -1.21
N ALA A 94 3.30 -4.81 -1.87
CA ALA A 94 3.02 -3.41 -1.61
C ALA A 94 1.54 -3.06 -1.77
N LEU A 95 0.94 -3.45 -2.91
CA LEU A 95 -0.49 -3.27 -3.18
C LEU A 95 -1.38 -4.05 -2.20
N THR A 96 -0.98 -5.26 -1.82
CA THR A 96 -1.70 -6.08 -0.85
C THR A 96 -1.77 -5.41 0.52
N LEU A 97 -0.65 -4.83 0.99
CA LEU A 97 -0.59 -4.11 2.26
C LEU A 97 -1.43 -2.83 2.25
N ILE A 98 -1.35 -2.04 1.17
CA ILE A 98 -2.16 -0.82 1.03
C ILE A 98 -3.65 -1.16 1.02
N LEU A 99 -4.04 -2.23 0.31
CA LEU A 99 -5.42 -2.70 0.28
C LEU A 99 -5.90 -3.13 1.68
N ALA A 100 -5.10 -3.89 2.41
CA ALA A 100 -5.43 -4.35 3.76
C ALA A 100 -5.63 -3.17 4.72
N GLY A 101 -4.67 -2.24 4.77
CA GLY A 101 -4.73 -1.09 5.67
C GLY A 101 -5.84 -0.10 5.28
N GLY A 102 -6.02 0.16 3.99
CA GLY A 102 -7.10 1.01 3.48
C GLY A 102 -8.48 0.48 3.89
N ILE A 103 -8.73 -0.82 3.68
CA ILE A 103 -9.99 -1.45 4.08
C ILE A 103 -10.16 -1.48 5.60
N GLY A 104 -9.11 -1.81 6.37
CA GLY A 104 -9.17 -1.81 7.84
C GLY A 104 -9.61 -0.46 8.42
N ASN A 105 -9.01 0.62 7.95
CA ASN A 105 -9.40 1.98 8.36
C ASN A 105 -10.76 2.44 7.79
N MET A 106 -11.19 1.90 6.65
CA MET A 106 -12.52 2.18 6.09
C MET A 106 -13.64 1.48 6.88
N ILE A 107 -13.40 0.26 7.39
CA ILE A 107 -14.35 -0.48 8.22
C ILE A 107 -14.69 0.32 9.49
N ASP A 108 -13.69 0.87 10.18
CA ASP A 108 -13.93 1.71 11.36
C ASP A 108 -14.77 2.93 11.02
N ARG A 109 -14.45 3.63 9.91
CA ARG A 109 -15.22 4.81 9.49
C ARG A 109 -16.68 4.47 9.19
N LEU A 110 -16.92 3.33 8.53
CA LEU A 110 -18.28 2.85 8.26
C LEU A 110 -19.04 2.51 9.55
N ARG A 111 -18.37 1.89 10.53
CA ARG A 111 -18.99 1.45 11.80
C ARG A 111 -19.15 2.56 12.83
N TYR A 112 -18.14 3.42 12.97
CA TYR A 112 -17.98 4.32 14.11
C TYR A 112 -17.89 5.80 13.73
N GLN A 113 -17.72 6.14 12.45
CA GLN A 113 -17.46 7.52 11.98
C GLN A 113 -16.13 8.11 12.50
N TYR A 114 -15.17 7.25 12.87
CA TYR A 114 -13.78 7.59 13.19
C TYR A 114 -12.92 6.33 13.03
N VAL A 115 -11.61 6.49 13.10
CA VAL A 115 -10.63 5.38 13.15
C VAL A 115 -10.11 5.22 14.57
N VAL A 116 -9.94 3.96 15.01
CA VAL A 116 -9.34 3.66 16.33
C VAL A 116 -7.82 3.63 16.21
N ASP A 117 -7.15 4.62 16.80
CA ASP A 117 -5.69 4.70 16.88
C ASP A 117 -5.20 4.39 18.29
N TYR A 118 -4.03 3.75 18.40
CA TYR A 118 -3.55 3.24 19.69
C TYR A 118 -2.03 3.14 19.87
N ILE A 119 -1.23 3.16 18.82
CA ILE A 119 0.22 3.05 18.87
C ILE A 119 0.80 4.46 18.98
N HIS A 120 1.47 4.77 20.09
CA HIS A 120 1.97 6.11 20.37
C HIS A 120 3.42 6.09 20.85
N PHE A 121 4.32 6.67 20.05
CA PHE A 121 5.69 6.96 20.45
C PHE A 121 5.79 8.39 20.97
N GLN A 122 6.30 8.59 22.19
CA GLN A 122 6.24 9.90 22.87
C GLN A 122 7.08 10.99 22.17
N PHE A 123 8.07 10.60 21.36
CA PHE A 123 8.86 11.52 20.52
C PHE A 123 8.22 11.80 19.14
N PHE A 124 7.11 11.14 18.82
CA PHE A 124 6.40 11.25 17.54
C PHE A 124 4.92 11.53 17.78
N PRO A 125 4.47 12.79 17.65
CA PRO A 125 3.13 13.21 18.06
C PRO A 125 1.95 12.40 17.48
N PRO A 126 1.99 11.89 16.23
CA PRO A 126 0.88 11.11 15.70
C PRO A 126 0.72 9.75 16.38
N VAL A 127 -0.51 9.48 16.84
CA VAL A 127 -0.96 8.13 17.22
C VAL A 127 -1.47 7.44 15.95
N PHE A 128 -1.12 6.18 15.77
CA PHE A 128 -1.51 5.42 14.58
C PHE A 128 -1.92 3.99 14.96
N ASN A 129 -2.32 3.20 13.97
CA ASN A 129 -2.73 1.81 14.14
C ASN A 129 -2.02 0.86 13.17
N PHE A 130 -2.34 -0.43 13.27
CA PHE A 130 -1.79 -1.46 12.39
C PHE A 130 -2.13 -1.25 10.91
N ALA A 131 -3.35 -0.83 10.58
CA ALA A 131 -3.71 -0.45 9.21
C ALA A 131 -2.84 0.69 8.66
N ASP A 132 -2.49 1.70 9.46
CA ASP A 132 -1.58 2.78 9.03
C ASP A 132 -0.16 2.26 8.76
N ILE A 133 0.32 1.29 9.55
CA ILE A 133 1.59 0.61 9.29
C ILE A 133 1.52 -0.12 7.94
N CYS A 134 0.43 -0.84 7.67
CA CYS A 134 0.25 -1.54 6.39
C CYS A 134 0.29 -0.56 5.20
N VAL A 135 -0.44 0.55 5.28
CA VAL A 135 -0.44 1.57 4.23
C VAL A 135 0.94 2.18 4.06
N THR A 136 1.58 2.60 5.16
CA THR A 136 2.90 3.25 5.14
C THR A 136 3.97 2.35 4.55
N VAL A 137 4.05 1.10 5.01
CA VAL A 137 5.01 0.10 4.50
C VAL A 137 4.71 -0.21 3.05
N GLY A 138 3.44 -0.43 2.68
CA GLY A 138 3.06 -0.68 1.30
C GLY A 138 3.43 0.48 0.35
N CYS A 139 3.17 1.72 0.76
CA CYS A 139 3.58 2.90 0.01
C CYS A 139 5.11 3.01 -0.12
N ALA A 140 5.84 2.76 0.96
CA ALA A 140 7.31 2.75 0.94
C ALA A 140 7.86 1.69 -0.03
N LEU A 141 7.29 0.48 -0.05
CA LEU A 141 7.67 -0.57 -0.99
C LEU A 141 7.37 -0.19 -2.45
N LEU A 142 6.25 0.50 -2.72
CA LEU A 142 5.96 1.03 -4.06
C LEU A 142 6.99 2.09 -4.48
N VAL A 143 7.32 3.02 -3.58
CA VAL A 143 8.33 4.06 -3.86
C VAL A 143 9.69 3.41 -4.14
N ILE A 144 10.11 2.44 -3.33
CA ILE A 144 11.34 1.66 -3.57
C ILE A 144 11.29 0.98 -4.94
N TYR A 145 10.16 0.36 -5.28
CA TYR A 145 9.99 -0.26 -6.60
C TYR A 145 10.18 0.76 -7.73
N LEU A 146 9.57 1.94 -7.62
CA LEU A 146 9.63 2.98 -8.64
C LEU A 146 11.05 3.56 -8.80
N LEU A 147 11.75 3.81 -7.69
CA LEU A 147 13.09 4.42 -7.72
C LEU A 147 14.18 3.47 -8.21
N PHE A 148 14.05 2.17 -7.93
CA PHE A 148 15.16 1.22 -8.14
C PHE A 148 14.86 0.10 -9.15
N PHE A 149 13.59 -0.15 -9.51
CA PHE A 149 13.20 -1.35 -10.27
C PHE A 149 12.21 -1.09 -11.42
N ALA A 150 11.80 0.16 -11.66
CA ALA A 150 10.86 0.48 -12.74
C ALA A 150 11.53 0.55 -14.14
N ASP A 151 12.84 0.85 -14.20
CA ASP A 151 13.51 1.26 -15.44
C ASP A 151 13.79 0.11 -16.45
N ASP A 152 13.61 -1.14 -16.03
CA ASP A 152 13.92 -2.32 -16.86
C ASP A 152 12.77 -2.76 -17.80
N ARG A 153 11.58 -2.15 -17.71
CA ARG A 153 10.36 -2.66 -18.38
C ARG A 153 9.87 -1.86 -19.57
N GLY A 154 10.56 -0.77 -19.92
CA GLY A 154 10.11 0.18 -20.95
C GLY A 154 11.13 0.54 -22.03
N ARG A 155 12.41 0.14 -21.92
CA ARG A 155 13.35 0.37 -23.02
C ARG A 155 13.16 -0.72 -24.06
N PRO A 156 12.68 -0.41 -25.29
CA PRO A 156 12.89 -1.35 -26.38
C PRO A 156 14.38 -1.65 -26.40
N LYS A 157 14.75 -2.94 -26.40
CA LYS A 157 16.14 -3.34 -26.66
C LYS A 157 16.50 -2.66 -27.97
N GLN A 158 17.27 -1.56 -27.93
CA GLN A 158 17.78 -0.96 -29.14
C GLN A 158 18.46 -2.10 -29.90
N PRO A 159 18.10 -2.36 -31.17
CA PRO A 159 18.82 -3.37 -31.92
C PRO A 159 20.30 -3.03 -31.78
N GLY A 160 21.04 -3.95 -31.16
CA GLY A 160 22.45 -3.70 -30.84
C GLY A 160 23.13 -3.18 -32.09
N ARG A 161 24.06 -2.25 -31.94
CA ARG A 161 24.76 -1.54 -33.04
C ARG A 161 25.20 -2.50 -34.18
N TYR A 162 25.47 -3.77 -33.86
CA TYR A 162 25.68 -4.90 -34.78
C TYR A 162 24.58 -5.16 -35.83
N ALA A 163 23.29 -5.03 -35.50
CA ALA A 163 22.20 -5.23 -36.46
C ALA A 163 22.17 -4.15 -37.56
N LYS A 164 22.55 -2.91 -37.22
CA LYS A 164 22.74 -1.84 -38.21
C LYS A 164 23.96 -2.09 -39.11
N TYR A 165 25.05 -2.63 -38.57
CA TYR A 165 26.23 -2.99 -39.37
C TYR A 165 25.96 -4.18 -40.31
N ALA A 166 25.20 -5.18 -39.87
CA ALA A 166 24.83 -6.33 -40.69
C ALA A 166 24.00 -5.91 -41.92
N HIS A 167 23.00 -5.05 -41.72
CA HIS A 167 22.18 -4.52 -42.82
C HIS A 167 22.96 -3.59 -43.78
N TYR A 168 23.90 -2.80 -43.25
CA TYR A 168 24.76 -1.95 -44.09
C TYR A 168 25.67 -2.77 -44.99
N ASN A 169 26.33 -3.82 -44.46
CA ASN A 169 27.21 -4.67 -45.25
C ASN A 169 26.45 -5.50 -46.30
N GLN A 170 25.24 -5.96 -45.98
CA GLN A 170 24.43 -6.74 -46.92
C GLN A 170 23.99 -5.91 -48.14
N ASN A 171 23.66 -4.63 -47.92
CA ASN A 171 23.35 -3.68 -48.99
C ASN A 171 24.58 -3.20 -49.77
N ARG A 172 25.76 -3.15 -49.14
CA ARG A 172 27.01 -2.78 -49.81
C ARG A 172 27.49 -3.87 -50.78
N ASN A 173 27.36 -5.13 -50.38
CA ASN A 173 27.77 -6.28 -51.21
C ASN A 173 26.89 -6.45 -52.46
N HIS A 174 25.59 -6.11 -52.38
CA HIS A 174 24.71 -6.09 -53.55
C HIS A 174 25.05 -4.98 -54.56
N ARG A 175 25.67 -3.87 -54.12
CA ARG A 175 26.03 -2.75 -55.00
C ARG A 175 27.40 -2.89 -55.66
N MET A 176 28.22 -3.84 -55.21
CA MET A 176 29.57 -4.07 -55.77
C MET A 176 29.68 -5.38 -56.56
N GLY A 177 28.58 -6.13 -56.70
CA GLY A 177 28.51 -7.38 -57.46
C GLY A 177 27.65 -7.32 -58.72
N GLY A 178 27.37 -6.13 -59.24
CA GLY A 178 26.61 -5.90 -60.48
C GLY A 178 27.41 -5.06 -61.46
#